data_AF-A0A8S4A303-F1
#
_entry.id   AF-A0A8S4A303-F1
#
_cell.length_a   1.000
_cell.length_b   1.000
_cell.length_c   1.000
_cell.angle_alpha   90.00
_cell.angle_beta   90.00
_cell.angle_gamma   90.00
#
_symmetry.space_group_name_H-M   'P 1'
#
loop_
_entity.id
_entity.type
_entity.pdbx_description
1 polymer ?
#
loop_
_entity_poly.entity_id
_entity_poly.type
_entity_poly.pdbx_seq_one_letter_code
_entity_poly.pdbx_strand_id
1 'polypeptide(L)'
;PPVSAAHVYVLMKKNTRVSRNIRACWFFRHLRKSVTFIPASSVEGLTEDLTLVSVIPHDSDVKLLLGQTYRIHIGPDTVVTFLSSQYRLSFTLDLSPSLMSVDIHNAHYVYEGVFKSLSKCLRALVLPLRIPGSDIWYSPELYISVICHTPVVCSSTNQVLVQGVKLSQANIDYYLRHIECELIQYEAALAHSFASLLRLCKRKENFFLDDGEEENATAEFSLQDHMGNPEAGFTNMLRYGILALQLLPENSSSGIVVITDGIVGLPSSSMIELLLNRMRNNTIMCSFIKVGSPSGLYRKLAHVPHIELMQAISTATFGAYLSSAPPVTEEENETNLYHRAMLFWSFQRGLEGFKYDLTHYSDEDMPGSISWIK
;
A
#
# COMPACT_ATOMS: atom_id res chain seq x y z
N PRO A 1 -36.35 -9.28 18.70
CA PRO A 1 -36.51 -8.38 17.52
C PRO A 1 -35.28 -8.51 16.62
N PRO A 2 -35.40 -8.36 15.30
CA PRO A 2 -34.22 -8.34 14.43
C PRO A 2 -33.37 -7.11 14.76
N VAL A 3 -32.06 -7.30 14.85
CA VAL A 3 -31.09 -6.24 15.10
C VAL A 3 -30.60 -5.71 13.76
N SER A 4 -30.72 -4.40 13.52
CA SER A 4 -30.18 -3.78 12.30
C SER A 4 -28.67 -3.61 12.42
N ALA A 5 -27.91 -4.12 11.46
CA ALA A 5 -26.45 -4.02 11.47
C ALA A 5 -25.96 -2.76 10.75
N ALA A 6 -25.16 -1.94 11.46
CA ALA A 6 -24.42 -0.85 10.84
C ALA A 6 -23.18 -1.36 10.11
N HIS A 7 -22.46 -2.30 10.73
CA HIS A 7 -21.24 -2.86 10.15
C HIS A 7 -21.17 -4.36 10.46
N VAL A 8 -20.88 -5.18 9.46
CA VAL A 8 -20.63 -6.61 9.62
C VAL A 8 -19.23 -7.00 9.14
N TYR A 9 -18.62 -7.94 9.85
CA TYR A 9 -17.32 -8.52 9.49
C TYR A 9 -17.49 -9.98 9.08
N VAL A 10 -16.96 -10.31 7.92
CA VAL A 10 -17.06 -11.64 7.31
C VAL A 10 -15.65 -12.19 7.14
N LEU A 11 -15.37 -13.35 7.72
CA LEU A 11 -14.07 -14.01 7.60
C LEU A 11 -14.10 -15.05 6.48
N MET A 12 -13.05 -15.05 5.67
CA MET A 12 -12.80 -16.04 4.64
C MET A 12 -12.11 -17.27 5.23
N LYS A 13 -12.56 -18.44 4.79
CA LYS A 13 -11.93 -19.73 5.10
C LYS A 13 -10.48 -19.75 4.63
N LYS A 14 -9.63 -20.41 5.42
CA LYS A 14 -8.22 -20.61 5.08
C LYS A 14 -8.09 -21.42 3.79
N ASN A 15 -7.14 -21.04 2.93
CA ASN A 15 -6.86 -21.66 1.63
C ASN A 15 -7.98 -21.57 0.59
N THR A 16 -9.02 -20.75 0.80
CA THR A 16 -10.05 -20.52 -0.22
C THR A 16 -9.80 -19.21 -0.96
N ARG A 17 -9.66 -19.28 -2.29
CA ARG A 17 -9.62 -18.09 -3.15
C ARG A 17 -11.02 -17.50 -3.30
N VAL A 18 -11.29 -16.38 -2.63
CA VAL A 18 -12.56 -15.65 -2.76
C VAL A 18 -12.37 -14.42 -3.64
N SER A 19 -13.06 -14.41 -4.79
CA SER A 19 -13.05 -13.28 -5.72
C SER A 19 -13.93 -12.12 -5.25
N ARG A 20 -13.74 -10.93 -5.85
CA ARG A 20 -14.59 -9.75 -5.61
C ARG A 20 -16.07 -10.05 -5.87
N ASN A 21 -16.37 -10.83 -6.92
CA ASN A 21 -17.73 -11.21 -7.26
C ASN A 21 -18.35 -12.11 -6.20
N ILE A 22 -17.60 -13.05 -5.62
CA ILE A 22 -18.11 -13.90 -4.55
C ILE A 22 -18.44 -13.07 -3.30
N ARG A 23 -17.58 -12.10 -2.95
CA ARG A 23 -17.84 -11.16 -1.83
C ARG A 23 -19.09 -10.31 -2.07
N ALA A 24 -19.26 -9.77 -3.28
CA ALA A 24 -20.45 -9.00 -3.64
C ALA A 24 -21.72 -9.88 -3.63
N CYS A 25 -21.64 -11.10 -4.19
CA CYS A 25 -22.74 -12.07 -4.16
C CYS A 25 -23.14 -12.44 -2.73
N TRP A 26 -22.18 -12.54 -1.80
CA TRP A 26 -22.48 -12.75 -0.39
C TRP A 26 -23.36 -11.61 0.14
N PHE A 27 -23.02 -10.35 -0.13
CA PHE A 27 -23.85 -9.22 0.30
C PHE A 27 -25.25 -9.25 -0.32
N PHE A 28 -25.35 -9.38 -1.65
CA PHE A 28 -26.65 -9.39 -2.33
C PHE A 28 -27.55 -10.56 -1.93
N ARG A 29 -26.98 -11.73 -1.58
CA ARG A 29 -27.76 -12.88 -1.11
C ARG A 29 -28.41 -12.63 0.24
N HIS A 30 -27.77 -11.84 1.10
CA HIS A 30 -28.23 -11.54 2.45
C HIS A 30 -28.90 -10.17 2.59
N LEU A 31 -28.84 -9.33 1.55
CA LEU A 31 -29.48 -8.03 1.51
C LEU A 31 -31.00 -8.15 1.75
N ARG A 32 -31.52 -7.33 2.69
CA ARG A 32 -32.91 -7.34 3.17
C ARG A 32 -33.37 -8.67 3.79
N LYS A 33 -32.46 -9.61 4.07
CA LYS A 33 -32.76 -10.85 4.79
C LYS A 33 -32.29 -10.77 6.23
N SER A 34 -32.87 -11.62 7.07
CA SER A 34 -32.37 -11.85 8.43
C SER A 34 -31.42 -13.03 8.42
N VAL A 35 -30.18 -12.80 8.86
CA VAL A 35 -29.18 -13.85 9.06
C VAL A 35 -29.17 -14.23 10.53
N THR A 36 -29.20 -15.52 10.82
CA THR A 36 -29.00 -16.00 12.18
C THR A 36 -27.53 -15.87 12.53
N PHE A 37 -27.22 -15.18 13.63
CA PHE A 37 -25.87 -14.95 14.09
C PHE A 37 -25.75 -15.32 15.56
N ILE A 38 -24.69 -16.04 15.89
CA ILE A 38 -24.34 -16.40 17.27
C ILE A 38 -22.92 -15.85 17.47
N PRO A 39 -22.72 -14.83 18.33
CA PRO A 39 -21.41 -14.31 18.64
C PRO A 39 -20.50 -15.42 19.18
N ALA A 40 -19.35 -15.59 18.54
CA ALA A 40 -18.35 -16.58 18.91
C ALA A 40 -17.14 -15.91 19.57
N SER A 41 -16.44 -16.64 20.43
CA SER A 41 -15.17 -16.21 21.04
C SER A 41 -13.94 -16.66 20.23
N SER A 42 -14.10 -17.63 19.32
CA SER A 42 -13.03 -18.15 18.46
C SER A 42 -13.57 -18.44 17.06
N VAL A 43 -12.65 -18.48 16.10
CA VAL A 43 -12.94 -18.68 14.66
C VAL A 43 -12.41 -20.01 14.13
N GLU A 44 -12.10 -20.94 15.02
CA GLU A 44 -11.68 -22.30 14.67
C GLU A 44 -12.84 -23.11 14.07
N GLY A 45 -12.56 -23.90 13.02
CA GLY A 45 -13.53 -24.84 12.46
C GLY A 45 -14.53 -24.27 11.44
N LEU A 46 -14.19 -23.16 10.74
CA LEU A 46 -15.03 -22.61 9.67
C LEU A 46 -15.35 -23.63 8.58
N THR A 47 -16.63 -23.95 8.42
CA THR A 47 -17.13 -24.89 7.40
C THR A 47 -17.34 -24.19 6.07
N GLU A 48 -18.01 -23.02 6.10
CA GLU A 48 -18.35 -22.20 4.94
C GLU A 48 -17.16 -21.36 4.43
N ASP A 49 -17.20 -20.98 3.15
CA ASP A 49 -16.17 -20.14 2.54
C ASP A 49 -16.15 -18.70 3.07
N LEU A 50 -17.32 -18.20 3.49
CA LEU A 50 -17.52 -16.85 4.01
C LEU A 50 -18.45 -16.89 5.23
N THR A 51 -17.89 -16.65 6.41
CA THR A 51 -18.63 -16.74 7.68
C THR A 51 -18.74 -15.38 8.33
N LEU A 52 -19.95 -15.02 8.77
CA LEU A 52 -20.20 -13.82 9.56
C LEU A 52 -19.60 -14.02 10.96
N VAL A 53 -18.64 -13.17 11.36
CA VAL A 53 -17.88 -13.33 12.61
C VAL A 53 -18.09 -12.20 13.60
N SER A 54 -18.46 -11.00 13.14
CA SER A 54 -18.77 -9.88 14.02
C SER A 54 -19.85 -8.99 13.41
N VAL A 55 -20.64 -8.37 14.28
CA VAL A 55 -21.72 -7.46 13.92
C VAL A 55 -21.69 -6.27 14.88
N ILE A 56 -21.68 -5.07 14.33
CA ILE A 56 -21.87 -3.81 15.03
C ILE A 56 -23.29 -3.33 14.70
N PRO A 57 -24.20 -3.25 15.68
CA PRO A 57 -25.55 -2.74 15.47
C PRO A 57 -25.57 -1.23 15.20
N HIS A 58 -26.63 -0.75 14.56
CA HIS A 58 -26.89 0.70 14.43
C HIS A 58 -27.16 1.37 15.78
N ASP A 59 -27.88 0.66 16.64
CA ASP A 59 -28.17 1.11 17.99
C ASP A 59 -26.99 0.76 18.90
N SER A 60 -26.29 1.79 19.39
CA SER A 60 -25.09 1.63 20.21
C SER A 60 -25.37 1.00 21.58
N ASP A 61 -26.63 1.03 22.03
CA ASP A 61 -27.04 0.45 23.31
C ASP A 61 -27.20 -1.07 23.23
N VAL A 62 -27.33 -1.63 22.02
CA VAL A 62 -27.47 -3.07 21.81
C VAL A 62 -26.10 -3.74 21.84
N LYS A 63 -25.80 -4.47 22.93
CA LYS A 63 -24.60 -5.31 23.03
C LYS A 63 -24.94 -6.77 22.74
N LEU A 64 -24.26 -7.35 21.76
CA LEU A 64 -24.44 -8.75 21.37
C LEU A 64 -23.64 -9.67 22.32
N LEU A 65 -24.34 -10.33 23.22
CA LEU A 65 -23.75 -11.25 24.20
C LEU A 65 -23.41 -12.62 23.60
N LEU A 66 -22.30 -13.20 24.03
CA LEU A 66 -21.87 -14.56 23.68
C LEU A 66 -22.93 -15.60 24.05
N GLY A 67 -23.10 -16.62 23.19
CA GLY A 67 -24.03 -17.74 23.40
C GLY A 67 -25.50 -17.42 23.15
N GLN A 68 -25.86 -16.17 22.84
CA GLN A 68 -27.22 -15.80 22.43
C GLN A 68 -27.36 -15.78 20.91
N THR A 69 -28.51 -16.23 20.43
CA THR A 69 -28.84 -16.24 19.01
C THR A 69 -29.57 -14.95 18.63
N TYR A 70 -29.01 -14.21 17.70
CA TYR A 70 -29.58 -12.97 17.17
C TYR A 70 -30.03 -13.16 15.72
N ARG A 71 -31.06 -12.42 15.34
CA ARG A 71 -31.46 -12.26 13.94
C ARG A 71 -30.96 -10.92 13.46
N ILE A 72 -29.96 -10.93 12.58
CA ILE A 72 -29.30 -9.72 12.10
C ILE A 72 -29.90 -9.34 10.74
N HIS A 73 -30.38 -8.11 10.62
CA HIS A 73 -30.87 -7.56 9.38
C HIS A 73 -29.72 -6.85 8.65
N ILE A 74 -29.44 -7.27 7.41
CA ILE A 74 -28.44 -6.63 6.55
C ILE A 74 -29.18 -5.70 5.57
N GLY A 75 -29.03 -4.40 5.81
CA GLY A 75 -29.60 -3.33 5.02
C GLY A 75 -28.70 -2.87 3.87
N PRO A 76 -29.19 -1.95 3.00
CA PRO A 76 -28.38 -1.33 1.95
C PRO A 76 -27.30 -0.39 2.51
N ASP A 77 -27.51 0.13 3.71
CA ASP A 77 -26.63 1.00 4.49
C ASP A 77 -25.59 0.24 5.32
N THR A 78 -25.75 -1.08 5.47
CA THR A 78 -24.80 -1.92 6.22
C THR A 78 -23.43 -1.97 5.53
N VAL A 79 -22.39 -1.55 6.25
CA VAL A 79 -21.00 -1.69 5.82
C VAL A 79 -20.56 -3.15 5.97
N VAL A 80 -20.01 -3.74 4.90
CA VAL A 80 -19.51 -5.12 4.93
C VAL A 80 -18.00 -5.11 4.76
N THR A 81 -17.29 -5.64 5.75
CA THR A 81 -15.84 -5.82 5.71
C THR A 81 -15.48 -7.30 5.67
N PHE A 82 -14.65 -7.66 4.71
CA PHE A 82 -14.15 -9.00 4.50
C PHE A 82 -12.72 -9.11 5.02
N LEU A 83 -12.48 -10.16 5.80
CA LEU A 83 -11.19 -10.50 6.40
C LEU A 83 -10.69 -11.81 5.79
N SER A 84 -9.38 -11.96 5.65
CA SER A 84 -8.73 -13.17 5.13
C SER A 84 -7.85 -13.83 6.18
N SER A 85 -7.77 -15.15 6.20
CA SER A 85 -6.81 -15.84 7.10
C SER A 85 -5.35 -15.66 6.65
N GLN A 86 -5.12 -15.32 5.38
CA GLN A 86 -3.79 -15.12 4.79
C GLN A 86 -3.75 -13.86 3.93
N TYR A 87 -2.68 -13.09 4.05
CA TYR A 87 -2.39 -11.91 3.24
C TYR A 87 -1.03 -12.03 2.59
N ARG A 88 -0.93 -11.54 1.36
CA ARG A 88 0.32 -11.33 0.66
C ARG A 88 0.44 -9.87 0.24
N LEU A 89 1.46 -9.19 0.75
CA LEU A 89 1.70 -7.78 0.48
C LEU A 89 3.04 -7.59 -0.22
N SER A 90 3.03 -6.91 -1.36
CA SER A 90 4.26 -6.43 -1.99
C SER A 90 4.45 -4.96 -1.66
N PHE A 91 5.58 -4.64 -1.04
CA PHE A 91 6.01 -3.27 -0.78
C PHE A 91 6.95 -2.82 -1.88
N THR A 92 6.62 -1.72 -2.55
CA THR A 92 7.50 -1.07 -3.52
C THR A 92 7.96 0.26 -2.93
N LEU A 93 9.26 0.36 -2.68
CA LEU A 93 9.92 1.55 -2.17
C LEU A 93 10.42 2.38 -3.35
N ASP A 94 9.91 3.59 -3.46
CA ASP A 94 10.41 4.57 -4.42
C ASP A 94 11.75 5.11 -3.91
N LEU A 95 12.78 5.01 -4.73
CA LEU A 95 14.13 5.56 -4.51
C LEU A 95 14.51 6.48 -5.68
N SER A 96 13.55 7.23 -6.19
CA SER A 96 13.76 8.27 -7.20
C SER A 96 14.58 9.45 -6.64
N PRO A 97 15.22 10.26 -7.51
CA PRO A 97 16.03 11.40 -7.05
C PRO A 97 15.28 12.44 -6.22
N SER A 98 13.95 12.54 -6.33
CA SER A 98 13.16 13.47 -5.51
C SER A 98 13.20 13.10 -4.02
N LEU A 99 13.26 11.80 -3.72
CA LEU A 99 13.41 11.26 -2.35
C LEU A 99 14.84 11.33 -1.82
N MET A 100 15.84 11.46 -2.69
CA MET A 100 17.25 11.69 -2.28
C MET A 100 17.51 13.16 -1.89
N SER A 101 16.46 13.97 -1.82
CA SER A 101 16.59 15.36 -1.42
C SER A 101 16.61 15.54 0.10
N VAL A 102 17.27 16.60 0.56
CA VAL A 102 17.33 16.97 1.98
C VAL A 102 16.08 17.77 2.34
N ASP A 103 15.38 17.35 3.40
CA ASP A 103 14.36 18.15 4.06
C ASP A 103 15.03 19.14 5.01
N ILE A 104 15.01 20.42 4.62
CA ILE A 104 15.67 21.51 5.34
C ILE A 104 15.01 21.74 6.71
N HIS A 105 13.69 21.50 6.84
CA HIS A 105 12.97 21.76 8.09
C HIS A 105 13.29 20.73 9.17
N ASN A 106 13.39 19.47 8.77
CA ASN A 106 13.68 18.39 9.69
C ASN A 106 15.19 18.08 9.78
N ALA A 107 16.02 18.62 8.89
CA ALA A 107 17.44 18.30 8.76
C ALA A 107 17.74 16.80 8.55
N HIS A 108 16.82 16.08 7.87
CA HIS A 108 16.96 14.67 7.52
C HIS A 108 16.77 14.48 6.01
N TYR A 109 17.30 13.38 5.47
CA TYR A 109 17.00 12.99 4.09
C TYR A 109 15.56 12.49 3.98
N VAL A 110 14.84 12.87 2.92
CA VAL A 110 13.46 12.38 2.68
C VAL A 110 13.45 10.85 2.53
N TYR A 111 14.55 10.27 2.05
CA TYR A 111 14.85 8.84 2.00
C TYR A 111 14.63 8.11 3.33
N GLU A 112 15.08 8.68 4.46
CA GLU A 112 14.87 8.05 5.78
C GLU A 112 13.38 7.91 6.11
N GLY A 113 12.56 8.83 5.59
CA GLY A 113 11.11 8.78 5.67
C GLY A 113 10.51 7.54 5.00
N VAL A 114 11.14 6.99 3.95
CA VAL A 114 10.69 5.77 3.26
C VAL A 114 10.82 4.56 4.18
N PHE A 115 12.02 4.33 4.72
CA PHE A 115 12.27 3.22 5.64
C PHE A 115 11.46 3.38 6.94
N LYS A 116 11.38 4.58 7.49
CA LYS A 116 10.56 4.86 8.69
C LYS A 116 9.08 4.57 8.46
N SER A 117 8.55 4.92 7.29
CA SER A 117 7.17 4.63 6.91
C SER A 117 6.90 3.14 6.74
N LEU A 118 7.83 2.42 6.11
CA LEU A 118 7.79 0.96 6.00
C LEU A 118 7.82 0.31 7.40
N SER A 119 8.76 0.73 8.25
CA SER A 119 8.95 0.22 9.61
C SER A 119 7.68 0.38 10.45
N LYS A 120 7.09 1.58 10.47
CA LYS A 120 5.81 1.85 11.14
C LYS A 120 4.69 0.95 10.61
N CYS A 121 4.55 0.86 9.29
CA CYS A 121 3.51 0.05 8.66
C CYS A 121 3.65 -1.43 9.02
N LEU A 122 4.84 -2.01 8.85
CA LEU A 122 5.09 -3.43 9.14
C LEU A 122 4.92 -3.76 10.62
N ARG A 123 5.40 -2.90 11.53
CA ARG A 123 5.16 -3.05 12.98
C ARG A 123 3.68 -3.03 13.31
N ALA A 124 2.93 -2.07 12.75
CA ALA A 124 1.49 -1.99 12.96
C ALA A 124 0.73 -3.22 12.43
N LEU A 125 1.14 -3.76 11.28
CA LEU A 125 0.46 -4.91 10.67
C LEU A 125 0.63 -6.21 11.47
N VAL A 126 1.73 -6.39 12.20
CA VAL A 126 1.98 -7.59 13.02
C VAL A 126 1.34 -7.52 14.41
N LEU A 127 0.88 -6.34 14.86
CA LEU A 127 0.19 -6.20 16.15
C LEU A 127 -1.09 -7.04 16.17
N PRO A 128 -1.41 -7.66 17.31
CA PRO A 128 -2.61 -8.47 17.41
C PRO A 128 -3.82 -7.53 17.38
N LEU A 129 -4.86 -7.90 16.64
CA LEU A 129 -6.05 -7.05 16.53
C LEU A 129 -7.30 -7.81 16.93
N ARG A 130 -8.20 -7.12 17.60
CA ARG A 130 -9.53 -7.63 17.93
C ARG A 130 -10.49 -7.20 16.84
N ILE A 131 -11.32 -8.13 16.34
CA ILE A 131 -12.31 -7.77 15.33
C ILE A 131 -13.32 -6.80 15.96
N PRO A 132 -13.55 -5.61 15.37
CA PRO A 132 -14.48 -4.65 15.96
C PRO A 132 -15.87 -5.25 16.13
N GLY A 133 -16.48 -5.03 17.30
CA GLY A 133 -17.80 -5.58 17.65
C GLY A 133 -17.82 -7.01 18.18
N SER A 134 -16.67 -7.68 18.36
CA SER A 134 -16.59 -9.02 18.96
C SER A 134 -15.41 -9.17 19.91
N ASP A 135 -15.36 -10.26 20.70
CA ASP A 135 -14.22 -10.66 21.55
C ASP A 135 -13.19 -11.53 20.79
N ILE A 136 -13.29 -11.56 19.46
CA ILE A 136 -12.46 -12.45 18.64
C ILE A 136 -11.10 -11.82 18.39
N TRP A 137 -10.05 -12.53 18.81
CA TRP A 137 -8.68 -12.25 18.42
C TRP A 137 -8.41 -12.69 16.99
N TYR A 138 -7.84 -11.79 16.21
CA TYR A 138 -7.55 -12.01 14.81
C TYR A 138 -6.06 -11.80 14.52
N SER A 139 -5.42 -12.89 14.11
CA SER A 139 -3.99 -12.93 13.80
C SER A 139 -3.80 -13.66 12.46
N PRO A 140 -3.89 -12.95 11.32
CA PRO A 140 -3.74 -13.57 10.02
C PRO A 140 -2.28 -13.87 9.68
N GLU A 141 -2.04 -14.80 8.76
CA GLU A 141 -0.68 -15.05 8.25
C GLU A 141 -0.32 -13.96 7.22
N LEU A 142 0.75 -13.22 7.49
CA LEU A 142 1.20 -12.13 6.64
C LEU A 142 2.48 -12.52 5.89
N TYR A 143 2.41 -12.59 4.58
CA TYR A 143 3.55 -12.80 3.69
C TYR A 143 3.93 -11.48 3.02
N ILE A 144 5.21 -11.12 3.02
CA ILE A 144 5.68 -9.89 2.40
C ILE A 144 6.83 -10.11 1.43
N SER A 145 6.90 -9.23 0.43
CA SER A 145 8.09 -8.99 -0.39
C SER A 145 8.34 -7.49 -0.44
N VAL A 146 9.60 -7.06 -0.34
CA VAL A 146 10.00 -5.65 -0.37
C VAL A 146 10.96 -5.43 -1.53
N ILE A 147 10.62 -4.49 -2.40
CA ILE A 147 11.35 -4.17 -3.62
C ILE A 147 11.65 -2.68 -3.63
N CYS A 148 12.82 -2.27 -4.08
CA CYS A 148 13.17 -0.89 -4.35
C CYS A 148 13.14 -0.60 -5.86
N HIS A 149 12.75 0.63 -6.22
CA HIS A 149 12.76 1.08 -7.61
C HIS A 149 13.40 2.46 -7.71
N THR A 150 14.29 2.64 -8.67
CA THR A 150 14.74 3.97 -9.11
C THR A 150 14.56 4.10 -10.63
N PRO A 151 14.05 5.25 -11.12
CA PRO A 151 13.74 5.40 -12.53
C PRO A 151 14.92 5.93 -13.37
N VAL A 152 16.01 6.40 -12.76
CA VAL A 152 17.04 7.18 -13.46
C VAL A 152 18.24 6.36 -13.88
N VAL A 153 18.72 5.46 -13.02
CA VAL A 153 19.91 4.66 -13.33
C VAL A 153 19.57 3.19 -13.26
N CYS A 154 19.87 2.47 -14.34
CA CYS A 154 19.80 1.02 -14.39
C CYS A 154 20.88 0.45 -13.48
N SER A 155 20.55 0.24 -12.21
CA SER A 155 21.42 -0.48 -11.28
C SER A 155 21.43 -1.97 -11.64
N SER A 156 22.62 -2.55 -11.77
CA SER A 156 22.80 -4.01 -11.89
C SER A 156 22.59 -4.74 -10.56
N THR A 157 22.45 -4.00 -9.47
CA THR A 157 22.23 -4.53 -8.12
C THR A 157 20.80 -5.00 -7.93
N ASN A 158 20.64 -6.04 -7.11
CA ASN A 158 19.34 -6.64 -6.82
C ASN A 158 18.36 -5.59 -6.25
N GLN A 159 17.22 -5.45 -6.92
CA GLN A 159 16.13 -4.55 -6.51
C GLN A 159 15.20 -5.20 -5.48
N VAL A 160 15.35 -6.50 -5.24
CA VAL A 160 14.55 -7.25 -4.27
C VAL A 160 15.31 -7.33 -2.95
N LEU A 161 14.84 -6.58 -1.95
CA LEU A 161 15.45 -6.53 -0.62
C LEU A 161 15.06 -7.75 0.20
N VAL A 162 13.79 -8.14 0.13
CA VAL A 162 13.26 -9.33 0.81
C VAL A 162 12.16 -9.95 -0.06
N GLN A 163 12.11 -11.28 -0.11
CA GLN A 163 11.13 -12.01 -0.91
C GLN A 163 10.48 -13.13 -0.13
N GLY A 164 9.14 -13.20 -0.14
CA GLY A 164 8.45 -14.41 0.28
C GLY A 164 8.39 -14.68 1.78
N VAL A 165 8.70 -13.71 2.63
CA VAL A 165 8.87 -13.97 4.06
C VAL A 165 7.54 -13.91 4.81
N LYS A 166 7.36 -14.82 5.78
CA LYS A 166 6.24 -14.79 6.72
C LYS A 166 6.59 -13.89 7.91
N LEU A 167 5.86 -12.81 8.08
CA LEU A 167 6.10 -11.81 9.10
C LEU A 167 5.31 -12.13 10.38
N SER A 168 5.93 -11.89 11.54
CA SER A 168 5.34 -12.04 12.87
C SER A 168 5.95 -11.03 13.84
N GLN A 169 5.34 -10.88 15.02
CA GLN A 169 5.90 -10.01 16.07
C GLN A 169 7.29 -10.45 16.54
N ALA A 170 7.60 -11.74 16.46
CA ALA A 170 8.89 -12.26 16.90
C ALA A 170 10.03 -12.00 15.91
N ASN A 171 9.72 -11.83 14.61
CA ASN A 171 10.74 -11.72 13.56
C ASN A 171 10.79 -10.36 12.86
N ILE A 172 9.85 -9.45 13.16
CA ILE A 172 9.77 -8.13 12.52
C ILE A 172 11.07 -7.34 12.67
N ASP A 173 11.67 -7.30 13.87
CA ASP A 173 12.89 -6.54 14.12
C ASP A 173 14.09 -7.08 13.32
N TYR A 174 14.16 -8.41 13.14
CA TYR A 174 15.18 -9.04 12.32
C TYR A 174 15.06 -8.61 10.86
N TYR A 175 13.84 -8.70 10.28
CA TYR A 175 13.62 -8.34 8.89
C TYR A 175 13.77 -6.84 8.64
N LEU A 176 13.37 -5.98 9.59
CA LEU A 176 13.57 -4.54 9.46
C LEU A 176 15.05 -4.17 9.42
N ARG A 177 15.89 -4.75 10.28
CA ARG A 177 17.35 -4.54 10.25
C ARG A 177 17.96 -5.06 8.94
N HIS A 178 17.49 -6.20 8.46
CA HIS A 178 17.96 -6.74 7.18
C HIS A 178 17.58 -5.83 6.01
N ILE A 179 16.33 -5.37 5.93
CA ILE A 179 15.86 -4.42 4.91
C ILE A 179 16.67 -3.11 4.96
N GLU A 180 16.94 -2.58 6.16
CA GLU A 180 17.76 -1.38 6.35
C GLU A 180 19.18 -1.57 5.80
N CYS A 181 19.81 -2.72 6.09
CA CYS A 181 21.14 -3.04 5.59
C CYS A 181 21.17 -3.17 4.05
N GLU A 182 20.20 -3.89 3.46
CA GLU A 182 20.08 -4.03 2.00
C GLU A 182 19.79 -2.68 1.33
N LEU A 183 18.99 -1.83 1.97
CA LEU A 183 18.72 -0.46 1.51
C LEU A 183 19.99 0.39 1.44
N ILE A 184 20.83 0.35 2.48
CA ILE A 184 22.12 1.06 2.51
C ILE A 184 23.06 0.54 1.42
N GLN A 185 23.13 -0.78 1.22
CA GLN A 185 23.95 -1.37 0.17
C GLN A 185 23.45 -0.97 -1.23
N TYR A 186 22.14 -0.99 -1.43
CA TYR A 186 21.52 -0.56 -2.69
C TYR A 186 21.78 0.92 -2.96
N GLU A 187 21.65 1.78 -1.94
CA GLU A 187 21.98 3.21 -2.04
C GLU A 187 23.45 3.44 -2.44
N ALA A 188 24.38 2.74 -1.80
CA ALA A 188 25.81 2.82 -2.15
C ALA A 188 26.06 2.40 -3.60
N ALA A 189 25.42 1.32 -4.06
CA ALA A 189 25.52 0.86 -5.44
C ALA A 189 24.90 1.85 -6.44
N LEU A 190 23.79 2.49 -6.07
CA LEU A 190 23.19 3.57 -6.85
C LEU A 190 24.15 4.76 -6.97
N ALA A 191 24.75 5.20 -5.86
CA ALA A 191 25.72 6.29 -5.87
C ALA A 191 26.91 6.00 -6.80
N HIS A 192 27.44 4.76 -6.78
CA HIS A 192 28.48 4.32 -7.71
C HIS A 192 28.03 4.34 -9.18
N SER A 193 26.81 3.88 -9.45
CA SER A 193 26.24 3.88 -10.81
C SER A 193 26.02 5.30 -11.33
N PHE A 194 25.50 6.20 -10.49
CA PHE A 194 25.36 7.63 -10.78
C PHE A 194 26.72 8.30 -11.03
N ALA A 195 27.73 8.05 -10.19
CA ALA A 195 29.06 8.61 -10.38
C ALA A 195 29.70 8.14 -11.70
N SER A 196 29.46 6.88 -12.08
CA SER A 196 29.89 6.34 -13.36
C SER A 196 29.18 7.02 -14.52
N LEU A 197 27.84 7.18 -14.45
CA LEU A 197 27.06 7.91 -15.46
C LEU A 197 27.54 9.36 -15.63
N LEU A 198 27.81 10.07 -14.53
CA LEU A 198 28.32 11.44 -14.58
C LEU A 198 29.71 11.53 -15.24
N ARG A 199 30.60 10.57 -14.98
CA ARG A 199 31.90 10.49 -15.66
C ARG A 199 31.74 10.22 -17.16
N LEU A 200 30.78 9.37 -17.55
CA LEU A 200 30.46 9.08 -18.94
C LEU A 200 29.92 10.33 -19.65
N CYS A 201 29.00 11.08 -19.03
CA CYS A 201 28.49 12.33 -19.58
C CYS A 201 29.59 13.39 -19.77
N LYS A 202 30.48 13.56 -18.79
CA LYS A 202 31.62 14.49 -18.91
C LYS A 202 32.57 14.14 -20.04
N ARG A 203 32.85 12.85 -20.27
CA ARG A 203 33.69 12.42 -21.41
C ARG A 203 33.03 12.76 -22.74
N LYS A 204 31.71 12.59 -22.85
CA LYS A 204 30.96 12.95 -24.06
C LYS A 204 30.99 14.46 -24.32
N GLU A 205 30.78 15.29 -23.29
CA GLU A 205 30.88 16.75 -23.43
C GLU A 205 32.28 17.20 -23.87
N ASN A 206 33.33 16.59 -23.33
CA ASN A 206 34.70 16.88 -23.75
C ASN A 206 34.97 16.46 -25.21
N PHE A 207 34.38 15.36 -25.68
CA PHE A 207 34.48 14.91 -27.07
C PHE A 207 33.84 15.87 -28.09
N PHE A 208 32.85 16.69 -27.68
CA PHE A 208 32.25 17.72 -28.55
C PHE A 208 33.05 19.03 -28.56
N LEU A 209 33.99 19.22 -27.63
CA LEU A 209 34.82 20.41 -27.51
C LEU A 209 36.22 20.21 -28.12
N ASP A 210 36.62 18.97 -28.36
CA ASP A 210 37.92 18.60 -28.95
C ASP A 210 37.67 17.99 -30.34
N ASP A 211 37.59 18.86 -31.36
CA ASP A 211 37.52 18.48 -32.78
C ASP A 211 38.93 18.09 -33.27
N GLY A 212 39.50 17.08 -32.62
CA GLY A 212 40.87 16.61 -32.82
C GLY A 212 40.94 15.11 -32.65
N GLU A 213 40.82 14.40 -33.77
CA GLU A 213 41.36 13.07 -34.08
C GLU A 213 41.70 12.16 -32.88
N GLU A 214 40.90 11.12 -32.64
CA GLU A 214 41.43 9.76 -32.40
C GLU A 214 40.34 8.69 -32.47
N GLU A 215 40.33 7.97 -33.59
CA GLU A 215 39.76 6.63 -33.72
C GLU A 215 40.58 5.66 -32.86
N ASN A 216 40.00 5.08 -31.80
CA ASN A 216 40.22 3.69 -31.33
C ASN A 216 39.82 3.49 -29.85
N ALA A 217 38.51 3.34 -29.59
CA ALA A 217 37.99 2.57 -28.45
C ALA A 217 36.49 2.28 -28.64
N THR A 218 36.14 1.48 -29.66
CA THR A 218 34.78 0.99 -29.86
C THR A 218 34.43 -0.10 -28.83
N ALA A 219 34.15 0.31 -27.59
CA ALA A 219 33.11 -0.35 -26.81
C ALA A 219 31.84 0.47 -27.06
N GLU A 220 30.83 -0.14 -27.68
CA GLU A 220 29.55 0.50 -28.01
C GLU A 220 29.01 1.28 -26.80
N PHE A 221 29.11 2.60 -26.87
CA PHE A 221 28.83 3.52 -25.77
C PHE A 221 27.36 3.92 -25.81
N SER A 222 26.46 3.09 -25.27
CA SER A 222 25.03 3.40 -25.18
C SER A 222 24.70 4.03 -23.82
N LEU A 223 24.56 5.36 -23.78
CA LEU A 223 23.96 6.07 -22.63
C LEU A 223 22.52 5.61 -22.35
N GLN A 224 21.83 5.03 -23.34
CA GLN A 224 20.46 4.52 -23.22
C GLN A 224 20.39 3.26 -22.36
N ASP A 225 21.47 2.48 -22.28
CA ASP A 225 21.50 1.23 -21.51
C ASP A 225 21.62 1.50 -20.01
N HIS A 226 22.19 2.65 -19.65
CA HIS A 226 22.41 3.07 -18.27
C HIS A 226 21.35 4.02 -17.71
N MET A 227 20.54 4.63 -18.58
CA MET A 227 19.53 5.60 -18.18
C MET A 227 18.12 5.01 -18.31
N GLY A 228 17.41 4.96 -17.19
CA GLY A 228 16.00 4.54 -17.19
C GLY A 228 15.09 5.62 -17.77
N ASN A 229 13.94 5.21 -18.32
CA ASN A 229 12.91 6.16 -18.72
C ASN A 229 12.14 6.64 -17.47
N PRO A 230 12.22 7.94 -17.09
CA PRO A 230 11.54 8.46 -15.91
C PRO A 230 10.00 8.34 -15.99
N GLU A 231 9.42 8.40 -17.18
CA GLU A 231 7.97 8.22 -17.40
C GLU A 231 7.51 6.79 -17.15
N ALA A 232 8.42 5.81 -17.29
CA ALA A 232 8.12 4.42 -17.01
C ALA A 232 8.21 4.08 -15.52
N GLY A 233 8.78 4.95 -14.68
CA GLY A 233 9.10 4.65 -13.28
C GLY A 233 7.89 4.19 -12.47
N PHE A 234 6.81 4.97 -12.51
CA PHE A 234 5.58 4.63 -11.80
C PHE A 234 4.92 3.33 -12.28
N THR A 235 4.88 3.15 -13.60
CA THR A 235 4.39 1.92 -14.22
C THR A 235 5.20 0.72 -13.76
N ASN A 236 6.52 0.86 -13.71
CA ASN A 236 7.43 -0.21 -13.31
C ASN A 236 7.25 -0.55 -11.83
N MET A 237 7.07 0.44 -10.95
CA MET A 237 6.76 0.19 -9.53
C MET A 237 5.52 -0.70 -9.35
N LEU A 238 4.45 -0.43 -10.09
CA LEU A 238 3.23 -1.24 -10.05
C LEU A 238 3.44 -2.63 -10.68
N ARG A 239 4.18 -2.72 -11.79
CA ARG A 239 4.51 -3.99 -12.45
C ARG A 239 5.32 -4.91 -11.55
N TYR A 240 6.35 -4.37 -10.91
CA TYR A 240 7.19 -5.13 -9.97
C TYR A 240 6.37 -5.58 -8.78
N GLY A 241 5.45 -4.75 -8.27
CA GLY A 241 4.51 -5.16 -7.23
C GLY A 241 3.64 -6.36 -7.65
N ILE A 242 3.09 -6.34 -8.86
CA ILE A 242 2.30 -7.47 -9.39
C ILE A 242 3.16 -8.74 -9.52
N LEU A 243 4.38 -8.62 -10.06
CA LEU A 243 5.29 -9.76 -10.22
C LEU A 243 5.69 -10.35 -8.85
N ALA A 244 5.99 -9.52 -7.87
CA ALA A 244 6.32 -9.95 -6.52
C ALA A 244 5.19 -10.75 -5.88
N LEU A 245 3.94 -10.32 -6.09
CA LEU A 245 2.75 -11.02 -5.58
C LEU A 245 2.57 -12.41 -6.21
N GLN A 246 3.00 -12.62 -7.45
CA GLN A 246 2.93 -13.93 -8.10
C GLN A 246 3.87 -14.96 -7.47
N LEU A 247 4.92 -14.49 -6.79
CA LEU A 247 5.90 -15.32 -6.08
C LEU A 247 5.46 -15.62 -4.63
N LEU A 248 4.31 -15.07 -4.21
CA LEU A 248 3.71 -15.28 -2.88
C LEU A 248 2.52 -16.25 -2.95
N PRO A 249 2.15 -16.92 -1.84
CA PRO A 249 1.11 -17.96 -1.82
C PRO A 249 -0.22 -17.55 -2.48
N GLU A 250 -0.76 -18.38 -3.37
CA GLU A 250 -1.87 -18.01 -4.26
C GLU A 250 -3.23 -17.80 -3.58
N ASN A 251 -3.56 -18.59 -2.55
CA ASN A 251 -4.86 -18.60 -1.89
C ASN A 251 -4.96 -17.57 -0.75
N SER A 252 -4.50 -16.34 -1.02
CA SER A 252 -4.41 -15.27 -0.04
C SER A 252 -4.90 -13.93 -0.58
N SER A 253 -5.29 -13.02 0.32
CA SER A 253 -5.68 -11.66 -0.05
C SER A 253 -4.45 -10.87 -0.49
N SER A 254 -4.53 -10.21 -1.64
CA SER A 254 -3.37 -9.64 -2.33
C SER A 254 -3.36 -8.11 -2.25
N GLY A 255 -2.22 -7.52 -1.90
CA GLY A 255 -2.06 -6.07 -1.83
C GLY A 255 -0.69 -5.59 -2.30
N ILE A 256 -0.65 -4.44 -2.95
CA ILE A 256 0.58 -3.70 -3.28
C ILE A 256 0.55 -2.44 -2.42
N VAL A 257 1.67 -2.12 -1.78
CA VAL A 257 1.87 -0.90 -1.00
C VAL A 257 3.05 -0.15 -1.58
N VAL A 258 2.80 1.01 -2.19
CA VAL A 258 3.85 1.86 -2.75
C VAL A 258 4.16 2.98 -1.76
N ILE A 259 5.44 3.16 -1.43
CA ILE A 259 5.91 4.22 -0.54
C ILE A 259 6.69 5.21 -1.39
N THR A 260 6.17 6.44 -1.56
CA THR A 260 6.69 7.46 -2.50
C THR A 260 6.34 8.86 -2.00
N ASP A 261 7.04 9.90 -2.46
CA ASP A 261 6.64 11.30 -2.26
C ASP A 261 5.53 11.76 -3.24
N GLY A 262 5.22 10.92 -4.24
CA GLY A 262 4.24 11.21 -5.28
C GLY A 262 4.79 12.01 -6.45
N ILE A 263 6.10 12.23 -6.54
CA ILE A 263 6.73 12.83 -7.71
C ILE A 263 7.04 11.72 -8.70
N VAL A 264 6.11 11.55 -9.63
CA VAL A 264 6.15 10.45 -10.59
C VAL A 264 5.95 10.99 -11.99
N GLY A 265 6.68 10.44 -12.97
CA GLY A 265 6.40 10.74 -14.37
C GLY A 265 4.96 10.32 -14.71
N LEU A 266 4.23 11.16 -15.44
CA LEU A 266 2.87 10.85 -15.88
C LEU A 266 2.91 9.64 -16.82
N PRO A 267 2.33 8.49 -16.43
CA PRO A 267 2.37 7.31 -17.28
C PRO A 267 1.38 7.46 -18.44
N SER A 268 1.67 6.78 -19.55
CA SER A 268 0.71 6.67 -20.66
C SER A 268 -0.61 6.05 -20.18
N SER A 269 -1.74 6.68 -20.54
CA SER A 269 -3.09 6.25 -20.13
C SER A 269 -3.35 4.76 -20.43
N SER A 270 -2.92 4.29 -21.61
CA SER A 270 -3.12 2.90 -22.03
C SER A 270 -2.41 1.89 -21.12
N MET A 271 -1.25 2.28 -20.59
CA MET A 271 -0.48 1.45 -19.67
C MET A 271 -1.15 1.36 -18.30
N ILE A 272 -1.63 2.49 -17.77
CA ILE A 272 -2.34 2.53 -16.49
C ILE A 272 -3.61 1.69 -16.58
N GLU A 273 -4.38 1.81 -17.65
CA GLU A 273 -5.59 1.00 -17.87
C GLU A 273 -5.28 -0.49 -17.88
N LEU A 274 -4.22 -0.92 -18.57
CA LEU A 274 -3.78 -2.31 -18.58
C LEU A 274 -3.42 -2.80 -17.17
N LEU A 275 -2.68 -1.99 -16.40
CA LEU A 275 -2.28 -2.34 -15.03
C LEU A 275 -3.48 -2.38 -14.08
N LEU A 276 -4.38 -1.41 -14.14
CA LEU A 276 -5.61 -1.39 -13.36
C LEU A 276 -6.48 -2.61 -13.68
N ASN A 277 -6.62 -2.97 -14.95
CA ASN A 277 -7.34 -4.17 -15.36
C ASN A 277 -6.70 -5.44 -14.80
N ARG A 278 -5.37 -5.56 -14.83
CA ARG A 278 -4.67 -6.69 -14.21
C ARG A 278 -4.87 -6.74 -12.70
N MET A 279 -4.73 -5.62 -11.99
CA MET A 279 -4.93 -5.56 -10.54
C MET A 279 -6.37 -5.92 -10.17
N ARG A 280 -7.35 -5.37 -10.88
CA ARG A 280 -8.77 -5.69 -10.68
C ARG A 280 -9.01 -7.18 -10.94
N ASN A 281 -8.62 -7.73 -12.08
CA ASN A 281 -8.86 -9.13 -12.42
C ASN A 281 -8.25 -10.11 -11.40
N ASN A 282 -7.08 -9.77 -10.84
CA ASN A 282 -6.42 -10.55 -9.80
C ASN A 282 -6.82 -10.17 -8.37
N THR A 283 -7.80 -9.28 -8.18
CA THR A 283 -8.30 -8.82 -6.88
C THR A 283 -7.20 -8.22 -5.99
N ILE A 284 -6.24 -7.52 -6.60
CA ILE A 284 -5.12 -6.87 -5.94
C ILE A 284 -5.55 -5.47 -5.50
N MET A 285 -5.38 -5.17 -4.21
CA MET A 285 -5.51 -3.83 -3.66
C MET A 285 -4.23 -3.04 -3.90
N CYS A 286 -4.29 -1.78 -4.32
CA CYS A 286 -3.12 -0.92 -4.43
C CYS A 286 -3.24 0.24 -3.45
N SER A 287 -2.31 0.33 -2.51
CA SER A 287 -2.28 1.35 -1.48
C SER A 287 -1.02 2.19 -1.61
N PHE A 288 -1.10 3.47 -1.23
CA PHE A 288 0.02 4.39 -1.26
C PHE A 288 0.26 4.97 0.14
N ILE A 289 1.53 5.09 0.53
CA ILE A 289 1.95 5.83 1.71
C ILE A 289 2.83 6.97 1.22
N LYS A 290 2.34 8.20 1.37
CA LYS A 290 3.09 9.39 0.97
C LYS A 290 4.18 9.69 2.00
N VAL A 291 5.38 9.95 1.48
CA VAL A 291 6.55 10.40 2.24
C VAL A 291 6.82 11.87 1.94
N GLY A 292 7.39 12.59 2.91
CA GLY A 292 7.70 14.01 2.80
C GLY A 292 6.73 14.91 3.57
N SER A 293 7.16 16.13 3.87
CA SER A 293 6.38 17.07 4.67
C SER A 293 5.11 17.51 3.92
N PRO A 294 3.93 17.48 4.57
CA PRO A 294 2.72 18.05 4.00
C PRO A 294 2.76 19.58 3.89
N SER A 295 3.64 20.24 4.66
CA SER A 295 3.60 21.69 4.90
C SER A 295 5.00 22.30 4.73
N GLY A 296 5.13 23.26 3.83
CA GLY A 296 6.33 24.08 3.73
C GLY A 296 6.20 25.14 2.63
N LEU A 297 6.29 26.42 3.01
CA LEU A 297 6.40 27.58 2.11
C LEU A 297 7.63 27.50 1.17
N TYR A 298 8.56 26.58 1.44
CA TYR A 298 9.78 26.36 0.67
C TYR A 298 9.72 25.09 -0.19
N ARG A 299 8.58 24.81 -0.84
CA ARG A 299 8.60 23.85 -1.94
C ARG A 299 9.59 24.35 -2.99
N LYS A 300 10.55 23.49 -3.35
CA LYS A 300 11.42 23.71 -4.50
C LYS A 300 10.52 23.98 -5.71
N LEU A 301 10.90 24.96 -6.54
CA LEU A 301 10.18 25.30 -7.77
C LEU A 301 9.84 24.00 -8.54
N ALA A 302 8.58 23.82 -8.93
CA ALA A 302 8.05 22.62 -9.63
C ALA A 302 7.90 21.30 -8.82
N HIS A 303 7.96 21.32 -7.47
CA HIS A 303 7.68 20.13 -6.66
C HIS A 303 6.16 19.88 -6.46
N VAL A 304 5.50 19.30 -7.47
CA VAL A 304 4.05 19.00 -7.43
C VAL A 304 3.82 17.48 -7.38
N PRO A 305 3.43 16.91 -6.22
CA PRO A 305 3.14 15.48 -6.12
C PRO A 305 1.76 15.15 -6.73
N HIS A 306 1.68 14.03 -7.45
CA HIS A 306 0.45 13.53 -8.06
C HIS A 306 -0.42 12.77 -7.05
N ILE A 307 -0.97 13.50 -6.08
CA ILE A 307 -1.84 12.97 -5.02
C ILE A 307 -3.12 12.36 -5.60
N GLU A 308 -3.77 13.08 -6.51
CA GLU A 308 -5.02 12.64 -7.16
C GLU A 308 -4.84 11.33 -7.92
N LEU A 309 -3.70 11.15 -8.61
CA LEU A 309 -3.39 9.91 -9.32
C LEU A 309 -3.29 8.73 -8.35
N MET A 310 -2.57 8.89 -7.24
CA MET A 310 -2.44 7.86 -6.21
C MET A 310 -3.80 7.53 -5.58
N GLN A 311 -4.60 8.55 -5.24
CA GLN A 311 -5.95 8.37 -4.70
C GLN A 311 -6.88 7.68 -5.69
N ALA A 312 -6.83 8.04 -6.97
CA ALA A 312 -7.64 7.44 -8.03
C ALA A 312 -7.31 5.95 -8.19
N ILE A 313 -6.03 5.58 -8.24
CA ILE A 313 -5.59 4.18 -8.36
C ILE A 313 -5.96 3.39 -7.11
N SER A 314 -5.76 3.94 -5.91
CA SER A 314 -6.17 3.28 -4.67
C SER A 314 -7.67 3.04 -4.62
N THR A 315 -8.47 4.03 -4.97
CA THR A 315 -9.93 3.93 -4.97
C THR A 315 -10.40 2.90 -6.01
N ALA A 316 -9.85 2.94 -7.23
CA ALA A 316 -10.18 1.99 -8.30
C ALA A 316 -9.82 0.53 -7.98
N THR A 317 -8.86 0.32 -7.08
CA THR A 317 -8.39 -1.01 -6.63
C THR A 317 -8.84 -1.38 -5.22
N PHE A 318 -9.69 -0.59 -4.57
CA PHE A 318 -10.15 -0.79 -3.18
C PHE A 318 -9.02 -0.77 -2.14
N GLY A 319 -7.88 -0.16 -2.47
CA GLY A 319 -6.78 0.09 -1.53
C GLY A 319 -6.98 1.38 -0.74
N ALA A 320 -5.89 1.91 -0.19
CA ALA A 320 -5.90 3.09 0.67
C ALA A 320 -4.75 4.05 0.32
N TYR A 321 -5.04 5.35 0.39
CA TYR A 321 -4.04 6.40 0.29
C TYR A 321 -3.80 7.00 1.67
N LEU A 322 -2.55 7.02 2.14
CA LEU A 322 -2.13 7.66 3.39
C LEU A 322 -1.25 8.86 3.06
N SER A 323 -1.67 10.06 3.49
CA SER A 323 -0.94 11.33 3.26
C SER A 323 0.38 11.42 4.02
N SER A 324 0.50 10.66 5.10
CA SER A 324 1.72 10.45 5.89
C SER A 324 1.65 9.09 6.59
N ALA A 325 2.78 8.60 7.09
CA ALA A 325 2.83 7.39 7.92
C ALA A 325 2.42 7.73 9.38
N PRO A 326 1.17 7.42 9.80
CA PRO A 326 0.70 7.75 11.14
C PRO A 326 1.56 7.09 12.22
N PRO A 327 1.66 7.70 13.41
CA PRO A 327 2.24 7.02 14.56
C PRO A 327 1.42 5.77 14.89
N VAL A 328 2.10 4.72 15.33
CA VAL A 328 1.46 3.52 15.83
C VAL A 328 1.30 3.72 17.33
N THR A 329 0.09 3.98 17.80
CA THR A 329 -0.23 3.92 19.22
C THR A 329 -0.42 2.45 19.59
N GLU A 330 0.31 1.98 20.60
CA GLU A 330 0.11 0.67 21.21
C GLU A 330 -1.07 0.70 22.20
N GLU A 331 -2.11 1.49 21.92
CA GLU A 331 -3.34 1.41 22.71
C GLU A 331 -3.91 0.02 22.51
N GLU A 332 -3.68 -0.81 23.53
CA GLU A 332 -3.88 -2.25 23.47
C GLU A 332 -5.34 -2.53 23.11
N ASN A 333 -5.53 -3.21 21.97
CA ASN A 333 -6.75 -3.93 21.55
C ASN A 333 -7.66 -3.25 20.52
N GLU A 334 -7.36 -2.06 20.02
CA GLU A 334 -8.13 -1.45 18.92
C GLU A 334 -7.49 -1.67 17.54
N THR A 335 -8.33 -1.70 16.50
CA THR A 335 -7.86 -1.82 15.11
C THR A 335 -7.13 -0.57 14.68
N ASN A 336 -5.84 -0.67 14.40
CA ASN A 336 -5.06 0.46 13.93
C ASN A 336 -5.38 0.83 12.47
N LEU A 337 -4.91 2.01 12.05
CA LEU A 337 -5.17 2.50 10.69
C LEU A 337 -4.60 1.60 9.61
N TYR A 338 -3.42 0.99 9.84
CA TYR A 338 -2.77 0.13 8.86
C TYR A 338 -3.54 -1.18 8.66
N HIS A 339 -4.12 -1.76 9.71
CA HIS A 339 -5.02 -2.91 9.62
C HIS A 339 -6.23 -2.58 8.75
N ARG A 340 -6.88 -1.43 9.01
CA ARG A 340 -7.99 -0.97 8.19
C ARG A 340 -7.52 -0.75 6.75
N ALA A 341 -6.43 -0.04 6.52
CA ALA A 341 -5.95 0.28 5.19
C ALA A 341 -5.59 -0.95 4.34
N MET A 342 -4.85 -1.91 4.92
CA MET A 342 -4.18 -2.98 4.16
C MET A 342 -4.82 -4.36 4.29
N LEU A 343 -5.50 -4.66 5.40
CA LEU A 343 -6.08 -5.98 5.66
C LEU A 343 -7.57 -6.00 5.36
N PHE A 344 -8.30 -4.94 5.74
CA PHE A 344 -9.76 -4.94 5.64
C PHE A 344 -10.18 -4.63 4.20
N TRP A 345 -10.96 -5.52 3.60
CA TRP A 345 -11.50 -5.29 2.26
C TRP A 345 -13.00 -4.98 2.32
N SER A 346 -13.44 -3.94 1.62
CA SER A 346 -14.86 -3.63 1.46
C SER A 346 -15.13 -3.09 0.05
N PHE A 347 -16.25 -3.50 -0.55
CA PHE A 347 -16.68 -2.99 -1.84
C PHE A 347 -17.12 -1.51 -1.76
N GLN A 348 -17.52 -1.03 -0.59
CA GLN A 348 -17.92 0.38 -0.39
C GLN A 348 -16.74 1.35 -0.58
N ARG A 349 -15.49 0.89 -0.40
CA ARG A 349 -14.29 1.70 -0.68
C ARG A 349 -14.16 2.14 -2.12
N GLY A 350 -14.70 1.37 -3.06
CA GLY A 350 -14.64 1.71 -4.48
C GLY A 350 -15.56 2.87 -4.86
N LEU A 351 -16.50 3.24 -3.99
CA LEU A 351 -17.46 4.33 -4.21
C LEU A 351 -17.00 5.62 -3.53
N GLU A 352 -16.55 5.50 -2.27
CA GLU A 352 -16.25 6.65 -1.42
C GLU A 352 -14.76 6.92 -1.23
N GLY A 353 -13.89 6.03 -1.74
CA GLY A 353 -12.48 6.01 -1.39
C GLY A 353 -12.24 5.51 0.04
N PHE A 354 -10.96 5.42 0.42
CA PHE A 354 -10.59 5.17 1.81
C PHE A 354 -10.57 6.51 2.56
N LYS A 355 -11.60 6.76 3.36
CA LYS A 355 -11.74 7.98 4.17
C LYS A 355 -11.04 7.81 5.51
N TYR A 356 -10.07 8.68 5.80
CA TYR A 356 -9.54 8.89 7.14
C TYR A 356 -9.18 10.38 7.30
N ASP A 357 -9.35 10.95 8.48
CA ASP A 357 -9.31 12.41 8.71
C ASP A 357 -7.96 13.07 8.37
N LEU A 358 -6.89 12.27 8.17
CA LEU A 358 -5.59 12.74 7.69
C LEU A 358 -5.42 12.65 6.15
N THR A 359 -6.25 11.88 5.45
CA THR A 359 -6.10 11.57 4.01
C THR A 359 -6.80 12.58 3.11
N HIS A 360 -7.80 13.26 3.67
CA HIS A 360 -8.39 14.46 3.12
C HIS A 360 -7.90 15.60 3.99
N TYR A 361 -6.95 16.40 3.50
CA TYR A 361 -7.04 17.81 3.84
C TYR A 361 -8.46 18.19 3.46
N SER A 362 -9.25 18.61 4.44
CA SER A 362 -10.54 19.22 4.13
C SER A 362 -10.29 20.26 3.04
N ASP A 363 -11.21 20.45 2.11
CA ASP A 363 -11.05 21.48 1.07
C ASP A 363 -10.71 22.84 1.69
N GLU A 364 -10.93 23.06 2.99
CA GLU A 364 -10.56 24.28 3.72
C GLU A 364 -9.05 24.46 3.95
N ASP A 365 -8.25 23.38 3.97
CA ASP A 365 -6.82 23.42 4.31
C ASP A 365 -5.90 23.50 3.08
N MET A 366 -6.46 23.47 1.87
CA MET A 366 -5.70 23.58 0.62
C MET A 366 -5.46 25.05 0.28
N PRO A 367 -4.20 25.53 0.21
CA PRO A 367 -3.91 26.86 -0.35
C PRO A 367 -4.35 26.87 -1.83
N GLY A 368 -5.48 27.51 -2.12
CA GLY A 368 -6.14 27.43 -3.43
C GLY A 368 -7.65 27.14 -3.41
N SER A 369 -8.24 26.73 -2.28
CA SER A 369 -9.70 26.52 -2.11
C SER A 369 -10.60 27.77 -2.14
N ILE A 370 -11.79 27.73 -2.72
CA ILE A 370 -12.69 28.89 -2.81
C ILE A 370 -12.98 29.59 -1.43
N SER A 371 -12.74 28.89 -0.31
CA SER A 371 -12.77 29.46 1.05
C SER A 371 -11.69 30.52 1.37
N TRP A 372 -10.51 30.55 0.72
CA TRP A 372 -9.51 31.63 0.94
C TRP A 372 -9.83 32.94 0.19
N ILE A 373 -10.83 32.92 -0.71
CA ILE A 373 -11.24 34.08 -1.52
C ILE A 373 -12.47 34.79 -0.89
N LYS A 374 -12.77 34.55 0.39
CA LYS A 374 -13.83 35.28 1.10
C LYS A 374 -13.30 36.25 2.15
#